data_AF-A0A8H3U857-F1
#
_entry.id   AF-A0A8H3U857-F1
#
_cell.length_a   1.000
_cell.length_b   1.000
_cell.length_c   1.000
_cell.angle_alpha   90.00
_cell.angle_beta   90.00
_cell.angle_gamma   90.00
#
_symmetry.space_group_name_H-M   'P 1'
#
loop_
_entity.id
_entity.type
_entity.pdbx_description
1 polymer ?
#
loop_
_entity_poly.entity_id
_entity_poly.type
_entity_poly.pdbx_seq_one_letter_code
_entity_poly.pdbx_strand_id
1 'polypeptide(L)'
;MRAYWFDNLPGDQRQPHDSGRTVPPEKLSELGILHFNFPTVEPVDKIAAERQYKNRDVITISPATLPGYDEKVKNFFHEHLHEDEEIRYIMDGSGFFDVRGKDDDWIRILLEKGDLMIMPAGIYHRFTTDEKDVVHEGYAPV
;
A
#
# COMPACT_ATOMS: atom_id res chain seq x y z
N MET A 1 6.77 -3.32 7.91
CA MET A 1 5.77 -4.09 7.16
C MET A 1 5.43 -5.43 7.80
N ARG A 2 4.12 -5.74 7.85
CA ARG A 2 3.56 -7.06 8.22
C ARG A 2 2.56 -7.48 7.14
N ALA A 3 2.65 -8.71 6.63
CA ALA A 3 1.72 -9.24 5.62
C ALA A 3 1.06 -10.55 6.06
N TYR A 4 -0.21 -10.73 5.71
CA TYR A 4 -1.01 -11.89 6.10
C TYR A 4 -2.18 -12.08 5.14
N TRP A 5 -2.74 -13.29 5.11
CA TRP A 5 -3.96 -13.54 4.35
C TRP A 5 -5.15 -12.84 5.02
N PHE A 6 -5.95 -12.15 4.20
CA PHE A 6 -7.19 -11.51 4.62
C PHE A 6 -8.24 -12.57 5.00
N ASP A 7 -9.01 -12.34 6.06
CA ASP A 7 -9.98 -13.31 6.58
C ASP A 7 -11.28 -13.43 5.76
N ASN A 8 -11.56 -12.46 4.89
CA ASN A 8 -12.78 -12.34 4.07
C ASN A 8 -14.08 -12.28 4.90
N LEU A 9 -14.00 -11.96 6.18
CA LEU A 9 -15.18 -11.74 7.01
C LEU A 9 -15.82 -10.39 6.66
N PRO A 10 -17.15 -10.28 6.74
CA PRO A 10 -17.80 -8.98 6.59
C PRO A 10 -17.39 -8.07 7.76
N GLY A 11 -17.11 -6.80 7.46
CA GLY A 11 -16.65 -5.85 8.46
C GLY A 11 -16.25 -4.51 7.86
N ASP A 12 -15.78 -3.62 8.73
CA ASP A 12 -15.15 -2.37 8.32
C ASP A 12 -13.78 -2.70 7.72
N GLN A 13 -13.57 -2.34 6.45
CA GLN A 13 -12.33 -2.58 5.70
C GLN A 13 -11.05 -2.13 6.42
N ARG A 14 -11.15 -1.14 7.33
CA ARG A 14 -10.05 -0.56 8.09
C ARG A 14 -9.62 -1.43 9.27
N GLN A 15 -10.42 -2.43 9.66
CA GLN A 15 -10.03 -3.40 10.68
C GLN A 15 -8.92 -4.31 10.17
N PRO A 16 -8.13 -4.96 11.04
CA PRO A 16 -7.04 -5.82 10.61
C PRO A 16 -7.43 -6.94 9.65
N HIS A 17 -8.60 -7.57 9.82
CA HIS A 17 -9.04 -8.72 8.99
C HIS A 17 -7.97 -9.82 8.86
N ASP A 18 -7.30 -10.11 9.97
CA ASP A 18 -6.15 -10.99 10.03
C ASP A 18 -6.59 -12.44 10.22
N SER A 19 -6.38 -13.29 9.21
CA SER A 19 -6.71 -14.72 9.29
C SER A 19 -5.80 -15.53 10.23
N GLY A 20 -4.76 -14.91 10.81
CA GLY A 20 -3.72 -15.58 11.60
C GLY A 20 -2.67 -16.31 10.75
N ARG A 21 -2.80 -16.29 9.42
CA ARG A 21 -1.84 -16.88 8.49
C ARG A 21 -0.91 -15.78 7.98
N THR A 22 0.34 -15.79 8.43
CA THR A 22 1.36 -14.83 8.01
C THR A 22 1.88 -15.14 6.62
N VAL A 23 1.99 -14.12 5.77
CA VAL A 23 2.63 -14.21 4.45
C VAL A 23 4.11 -13.89 4.60
N PRO A 24 5.02 -14.80 4.23
CA PRO A 24 6.44 -14.55 4.34
C PRO A 24 6.92 -13.59 3.21
N PRO A 25 7.96 -12.77 3.42
CA PRO A 25 8.42 -11.77 2.44
C PRO A 25 8.75 -12.34 1.06
N GLU A 26 9.20 -13.59 0.99
CA GLU A 26 9.51 -14.29 -0.27
C GLU A 26 8.26 -14.44 -1.14
N LYS A 27 7.07 -14.61 -0.54
CA LYS A 27 5.81 -14.68 -1.29
C LYS A 27 5.43 -13.34 -1.91
N LEU A 28 5.71 -12.23 -1.24
CA LEU A 28 5.52 -10.89 -1.83
C LEU A 28 6.51 -10.67 -2.98
N SER A 29 7.77 -11.11 -2.82
CA SER A 29 8.78 -11.04 -3.87
C SER A 29 8.42 -11.88 -5.09
N GLU A 30 7.81 -13.06 -4.90
CA GLU A 30 7.26 -13.89 -5.98
C GLU A 30 6.13 -13.21 -6.77
N LEU A 31 5.43 -12.25 -6.15
CA LEU A 31 4.41 -11.41 -6.79
C LEU A 31 5.01 -10.16 -7.45
N GLY A 32 6.33 -9.99 -7.40
CA GLY A 32 7.05 -8.81 -7.91
C GLY A 32 6.99 -7.59 -6.98
N ILE A 33 6.46 -7.74 -5.77
CA ILE A 33 6.39 -6.65 -4.79
C ILE A 33 7.75 -6.50 -4.12
N LEU A 34 8.29 -5.29 -4.13
CA LEU A 34 9.50 -4.93 -3.40
C LEU A 34 9.15 -4.11 -2.17
N HIS A 35 9.84 -4.39 -1.07
CA HIS A 35 9.69 -3.66 0.18
C HIS A 35 11.05 -3.23 0.71
N PHE A 36 11.10 -2.03 1.24
CA PHE A 36 12.24 -1.48 1.96
C PHE A 36 11.75 -0.76 3.22
N ASN A 37 12.58 -0.70 4.25
CA ASN A 37 12.34 0.15 5.41
C ASN A 37 13.46 1.20 5.49
N PHE A 38 13.08 2.46 5.31
CA PHE A 38 13.97 3.60 5.37
C PHE A 38 13.49 4.59 6.43
N PRO A 39 14.36 5.06 7.34
CA PRO A 39 13.96 6.05 8.35
C PRO A 39 13.74 7.44 7.75
N THR A 40 14.25 7.69 6.55
CA THR A 40 14.27 8.99 5.88
C THR A 40 14.08 8.83 4.38
N VAL A 41 13.82 9.92 3.66
CA VAL A 41 13.42 9.88 2.24
C VAL A 41 14.59 9.79 1.27
N GLU A 42 15.81 10.13 1.70
CA GLU A 42 16.99 10.16 0.83
C GLU A 42 17.31 8.82 0.14
N PRO A 43 17.14 7.64 0.78
CA PRO A 43 17.28 6.36 0.09
C PRO A 43 16.20 6.13 -0.97
N VAL A 44 14.99 6.65 -0.76
CA VAL A 44 13.93 6.57 -1.76
C VAL A 44 14.27 7.42 -2.98
N ASP A 45 14.80 8.63 -2.78
CA ASP A 45 15.21 9.49 -3.89
C ASP A 45 16.27 8.81 -4.78
N LYS A 46 17.13 7.97 -4.21
CA LYS A 46 18.10 7.15 -4.97
C LYS A 46 17.40 6.09 -5.82
N ILE A 47 16.45 5.35 -5.24
CA ILE A 47 15.67 4.34 -5.97
C ILE A 47 14.87 5.01 -7.10
N ALA A 48 14.25 6.16 -6.84
CA ALA A 48 13.51 6.91 -7.84
C ALA A 48 14.40 7.34 -9.01
N ALA A 49 15.63 7.79 -8.73
CA ALA A 49 16.59 8.14 -9.78
C ALA A 49 17.07 6.92 -10.59
N GLU A 50 17.37 5.81 -9.93
CA GLU A 50 17.80 4.55 -10.57
C GLU A 50 16.70 3.96 -11.47
N ARG A 51 15.44 4.05 -11.02
CA ARG A 51 14.26 3.57 -11.74
C ARG A 51 13.61 4.60 -12.65
N GLN A 52 14.19 5.81 -12.73
CA GLN A 52 13.74 6.90 -13.61
C GLN A 52 12.29 7.36 -13.37
N TYR A 53 11.83 7.35 -12.12
CA TYR A 53 10.52 7.89 -11.76
C TYR A 53 10.46 9.40 -11.99
N LYS A 54 9.45 9.84 -12.74
CA LYS A 54 9.35 11.24 -13.20
C LYS A 54 8.49 12.10 -12.29
N ASN A 55 7.53 11.48 -11.62
CA ASN A 55 6.51 12.18 -10.84
C ASN A 55 6.66 11.83 -9.35
N ARG A 56 6.37 12.82 -8.51
CA ARG A 56 6.26 12.64 -7.07
C ARG A 56 5.13 13.50 -6.56
N ASP A 57 4.17 12.85 -5.95
CA ASP A 57 3.14 13.47 -5.15
C ASP A 57 3.38 13.17 -3.66
N VAL A 58 2.76 13.99 -2.82
CA VAL A 58 2.70 13.79 -1.38
C VAL A 58 1.26 14.09 -0.98
N ILE A 59 0.63 13.15 -0.28
CA ILE A 59 -0.77 13.25 0.11
C ILE A 59 -0.95 12.83 1.57
N THR A 60 -1.87 13.50 2.26
CA THR A 60 -2.35 13.04 3.57
C THR A 60 -3.80 12.59 3.41
N ILE A 61 -4.02 11.30 3.58
CA ILE A 61 -5.34 10.68 3.51
C ILE A 61 -5.88 10.61 4.94
N SER A 62 -6.81 11.50 5.26
CA SER A 62 -7.59 11.48 6.49
C SER A 62 -8.92 12.21 6.28
N PRO A 63 -9.95 11.96 7.10
CA PRO A 63 -11.20 12.71 7.05
C PRO A 63 -11.01 14.23 7.19
N ALA A 64 -9.97 14.66 7.93
CA ALA A 64 -9.69 16.06 8.19
C ALA A 64 -8.95 16.77 7.04
N THR A 65 -8.18 16.03 6.24
CA THR A 65 -7.24 16.61 5.27
C THR A 65 -7.61 16.34 3.82
N LEU A 66 -8.39 15.30 3.53
CA LEU A 66 -8.72 14.90 2.17
C LEU A 66 -10.14 15.34 1.78
N PRO A 67 -10.30 16.31 0.86
CA PRO A 67 -11.62 16.68 0.35
C PRO A 67 -12.27 15.50 -0.37
N GLY A 68 -13.55 15.24 -0.06
CA GLY A 68 -14.28 14.09 -0.60
C GLY A 68 -13.79 12.74 -0.07
N TYR A 69 -13.27 12.72 1.17
CA TYR A 69 -12.69 11.53 1.82
C TYR A 69 -13.53 10.25 1.61
N ASP A 70 -14.82 10.28 1.94
CA ASP A 70 -15.68 9.08 1.89
C ASP A 70 -15.78 8.47 0.49
N GLU A 71 -15.80 9.30 -0.56
CA GLU A 71 -15.85 8.84 -1.95
C GLU A 71 -14.47 8.34 -2.40
N LYS A 72 -13.42 9.06 -2.06
CA LYS A 72 -12.05 8.69 -2.43
C LYS A 72 -11.61 7.38 -1.79
N VAL A 73 -11.88 7.18 -0.50
CA VAL A 73 -11.52 5.94 0.22
C VAL A 73 -12.28 4.74 -0.34
N LYS A 74 -13.55 4.91 -0.76
CA LYS A 74 -14.28 3.86 -1.48
C LYS A 74 -13.61 3.52 -2.80
N ASN A 75 -13.19 4.52 -3.57
CA ASN A 75 -12.52 4.30 -4.85
C ASN A 75 -11.16 3.63 -4.67
N PHE A 76 -10.37 4.04 -3.67
CA PHE A 76 -9.09 3.40 -3.35
C PHE A 76 -9.27 1.93 -2.93
N PHE A 77 -10.39 1.61 -2.26
CA PHE A 77 -10.66 0.25 -1.80
C PHE A 77 -11.35 -0.64 -2.85
N HIS A 78 -11.82 -0.07 -3.97
CA HIS A 78 -12.22 -0.89 -5.10
C HIS A 78 -10.98 -1.57 -5.70
N GLU A 79 -11.11 -2.84 -6.04
CA GLU A 79 -10.04 -3.58 -6.71
C GLU A 79 -9.71 -2.94 -8.07
N HIS A 80 -8.45 -2.61 -8.29
CA HIS A 80 -7.95 -1.98 -9.50
C HIS A 80 -6.51 -2.41 -9.80
N LEU A 81 -5.99 -1.93 -10.93
CA LEU A 81 -4.59 -2.09 -11.33
C LEU A 81 -4.12 -0.84 -12.07
N HIS A 82 -2.81 -0.72 -12.22
CA HIS A 82 -2.16 0.32 -13.00
C HIS A 82 -1.31 -0.31 -14.11
N GLU A 83 -1.16 0.39 -15.24
CA GLU A 83 -0.26 -0.01 -16.35
C GLU A 83 1.22 0.19 -15.99
N ASP A 84 1.44 0.94 -14.92
CA ASP A 84 2.72 1.37 -14.38
C ASP A 84 2.92 0.81 -12.96
N GLU A 85 4.16 0.84 -12.46
CA GLU A 85 4.43 0.50 -11.07
C GLU A 85 3.68 1.47 -10.13
N GLU A 86 3.15 0.94 -9.03
CA GLU A 86 2.66 1.75 -7.93
C GLU A 86 3.68 1.76 -6.80
N ILE A 87 4.11 2.96 -6.41
CA ILE A 87 5.18 3.16 -5.44
C ILE A 87 4.60 3.97 -4.28
N ARG A 88 4.79 3.55 -3.03
CA ARG A 88 4.29 4.29 -1.86
C ARG A 88 5.28 4.30 -0.71
N TYR A 89 5.60 5.49 -0.21
CA TYR A 89 6.28 5.70 1.08
C TYR A 89 5.24 5.99 2.11
N ILE A 90 5.40 5.44 3.29
CA ILE A 90 4.71 5.98 4.45
C ILE A 90 5.65 6.95 5.17
N MET A 91 5.35 8.25 5.09
CA MET A 91 6.09 9.30 5.79
C MET A 91 5.59 9.46 7.23
N ASP A 92 4.30 9.22 7.46
CA ASP A 92 3.68 9.14 8.79
C ASP A 92 2.35 8.36 8.75
N GLY A 93 1.87 7.93 9.92
CA GLY A 93 0.65 7.13 10.02
C GLY A 93 0.81 5.70 9.49
N SER A 94 -0.29 5.09 9.06
CA SER A 94 -0.33 3.70 8.59
C SER A 94 -1.57 3.38 7.75
N GLY A 95 -1.47 2.33 6.94
CA GLY A 95 -2.56 1.86 6.10
C GLY A 95 -2.34 0.44 5.57
N PHE A 96 -3.38 -0.10 4.94
CA PHE A 96 -3.37 -1.42 4.34
C PHE A 96 -3.40 -1.32 2.82
N PHE A 97 -2.49 -2.07 2.20
CA PHE A 97 -2.59 -2.47 0.81
C PHE A 97 -3.00 -3.93 0.76
N ASP A 98 -4.10 -4.23 0.07
CA ASP A 98 -4.47 -5.60 -0.24
C ASP A 98 -4.07 -5.89 -1.69
N VAL A 99 -3.41 -7.03 -1.91
CA VAL A 99 -2.96 -7.49 -3.23
C VAL A 99 -3.47 -8.89 -3.50
N ARG A 100 -3.73 -9.22 -4.77
CA ARG A 100 -4.07 -10.59 -5.17
C ARG A 100 -2.84 -11.49 -5.18
N GLY A 101 -2.93 -12.61 -4.47
CA GLY A 101 -1.98 -13.71 -4.57
C GLY A 101 -2.19 -14.53 -5.85
N LYS A 102 -1.33 -15.54 -6.06
CA LYS A 102 -1.39 -16.42 -7.25
C LYS A 102 -2.65 -17.26 -7.32
N ASP A 103 -3.27 -17.51 -6.17
CA ASP A 103 -4.48 -18.33 -6.03
C ASP A 103 -5.75 -17.44 -5.93
N ASP A 104 -5.66 -16.19 -6.39
CA ASP A 104 -6.72 -15.17 -6.38
C ASP A 104 -7.24 -14.82 -4.96
N ASP A 105 -6.38 -14.99 -3.96
CA ASP A 105 -6.63 -14.67 -2.56
C ASP A 105 -6.13 -13.27 -2.18
N TRP A 106 -6.82 -12.62 -1.25
CA TRP A 106 -6.38 -11.33 -0.72
C TRP A 106 -5.26 -11.51 0.31
N ILE A 107 -4.12 -10.89 0.03
CA ILE A 107 -3.02 -10.69 0.97
C ILE A 107 -3.06 -9.25 1.44
N ARG A 108 -3.25 -9.04 2.74
CA ARG A 108 -3.21 -7.72 3.38
C ARG A 108 -1.80 -7.40 3.85
N ILE A 109 -1.33 -6.21 3.51
CA ILE A 109 -0.01 -5.68 3.81
C ILE A 109 -0.19 -4.41 4.63
N LEU A 110 0.21 -4.44 5.90
CA LEU A 110 0.29 -3.26 6.75
C LEU A 110 1.61 -2.53 6.46
N LEU A 111 1.49 -1.29 6.00
CA LEU A 111 2.59 -0.35 5.86
C LEU A 111 2.51 0.71 6.95
N GLU A 112 3.65 0.99 7.57
CA GLU A 112 3.81 2.00 8.60
C GLU A 112 4.96 2.93 8.24
N LYS A 113 5.10 4.04 8.97
CA LYS A 113 6.17 5.02 8.77
C LYS A 113 7.54 4.37 8.48
N GLY A 114 8.13 4.81 7.38
CA GLY A 114 9.41 4.34 6.87
C GLY A 114 9.32 3.15 5.92
N ASP A 115 8.16 2.52 5.76
CA ASP A 115 7.98 1.49 4.74
C ASP A 115 7.84 2.13 3.35
N LEU A 116 8.69 1.69 2.43
CA LEU A 116 8.56 1.87 0.99
C LEU A 116 8.06 0.55 0.39
N MET A 117 6.96 0.60 -0.35
CA MET A 117 6.46 -0.52 -1.16
C MET A 117 6.47 -0.13 -2.64
N ILE A 118 6.89 -1.07 -3.50
CA ILE A 118 6.83 -0.96 -4.96
C ILE A 118 6.04 -2.17 -5.47
N MET A 119 4.86 -1.91 -6.03
CA MET A 119 4.00 -2.90 -6.66
C MET A 119 4.23 -2.90 -8.17
N PRO A 120 4.35 -4.08 -8.80
CA PRO A 120 4.57 -4.16 -10.23
C PRO A 120 3.31 -3.76 -11.01
N ALA A 121 3.51 -3.24 -12.23
CA ALA A 121 2.43 -3.00 -13.18
C ALA A 121 1.53 -4.24 -13.35
N GLY A 122 0.23 -4.02 -13.42
CA GLY A 122 -0.79 -5.05 -13.66
C GLY A 122 -1.19 -5.89 -12.46
N ILE A 123 -0.60 -5.70 -11.26
CA ILE A 123 -1.08 -6.40 -10.07
C ILE A 123 -2.43 -5.83 -9.62
N TYR A 124 -3.40 -6.71 -9.38
CA TYR A 124 -4.66 -6.30 -8.76
C TYR A 124 -4.44 -5.98 -7.29
N HIS A 125 -4.85 -4.78 -6.90
CA HIS A 125 -4.69 -4.27 -5.55
C HIS A 125 -5.79 -3.30 -5.16
N ARG A 126 -5.80 -2.93 -3.89
CA ARG A 126 -6.65 -1.89 -3.30
C ARG A 126 -6.00 -1.32 -2.04
N PHE A 127 -6.40 -0.12 -1.64
CA PHE A 127 -5.88 0.58 -0.49
C PHE A 127 -6.99 0.98 0.50
N THR A 128 -6.69 0.95 1.79
CA THR A 128 -7.50 1.56 2.85
C THR A 128 -6.63 2.10 3.97
N THR A 129 -7.08 3.15 4.65
CA THR A 129 -6.53 3.50 5.97
C THR A 129 -6.76 2.35 6.96
N ASP A 130 -5.98 2.32 8.04
CA ASP A 130 -6.31 1.50 9.21
C ASP A 130 -7.26 2.27 10.15
N GLU A 131 -7.56 1.71 11.32
CA GLU A 131 -8.45 2.32 12.32
C GLU A 131 -7.97 3.69 12.87
N LYS A 132 -6.72 4.10 12.60
CA LYS A 132 -6.23 5.44 12.96
C LYS A 132 -6.67 6.50 11.96
N ASP A 133 -7.20 6.11 10.79
CA ASP A 133 -7.75 7.01 9.76
C ASP A 133 -6.80 8.10 9.26
N VAL A 134 -5.49 7.87 9.37
CA VAL A 134 -4.50 8.81 8.90
C VAL A 134 -3.29 8.09 8.33
N VAL A 135 -3.01 8.37 7.06
CA VAL A 135 -1.73 8.06 6.43
C VAL A 135 -1.21 9.31 5.74
N HIS A 136 0.06 9.62 5.97
CA HIS A 136 0.81 10.62 5.21
C HIS A 136 1.83 9.88 4.35
N GLU A 137 1.62 9.91 3.05
CA GLU A 137 2.39 9.11 2.11
C GLU A 137 2.83 9.92 0.89
N GLY A 138 3.79 9.36 0.16
CA GLY A 138 4.20 9.95 -1.10
C GLY A 138 4.72 8.94 -2.13
N TYR A 139 4.89 9.53 -3.32
CA TYR A 139 5.34 9.10 -4.66
C TYR A 139 4.32 8.37 -5.57
N ALA A 140 4.38 8.73 -6.86
CA ALA A 140 3.33 8.60 -7.88
C ALA A 140 3.68 7.54 -8.95
N PRO A 141 2.70 7.02 -9.71
CA PRO A 141 2.96 6.15 -10.87
C PRO A 141 3.84 6.85 -11.93
N VAL A 142 4.57 6.03 -12.70
CA VAL A 142 5.54 6.49 -13.72
C VAL A 142 4.90 7.40 -14.77
#